data_AF-D3CTP6-F1
#
_entry.id   AF-D3CTP6-F1
#
_cell.length_a   1.000
_cell.length_b   1.000
_cell.length_c   1.000
_cell.angle_alpha   90.00
_cell.angle_beta   90.00
_cell.angle_gamma   90.00
#
_symmetry.space_group_name_H-M   'P 1'
#
loop_
_entity.id
_entity.type
_entity.pdbx_description
1 polymer ?
#
loop_
_entity_poly.entity_id
_entity_poly.type
_entity_poly.pdbx_seq_one_letter_code
_entity_poly.pdbx_strand_id
1 'polypeptide(L)'
;MVSSYTPNIRTLLYARRPGGSGTAAGSRMAVVAMPNTPGEQRLDGVEQEAAMIRDRFRGGVEVLSGPTATHDSVVAALRSRPWVHFACHGVSNPTAPSTSHLLLHDDRLTVADIAALRLETAEFAFLSACSTSRPTTALTDETIHLASAFQLAGYRRVIATLWPIEDRSSAHISDAVYGFLADGGTDATADALHAAVRRLRAAHPAKPSIWAAHIHVGA
;
A
#
# COMPACT_ATOMS: atom_id res chain seq x y z
N MET A 1 4.87 -11.52 19.18
CA MET A 1 3.97 -12.09 18.15
C MET A 1 3.77 -11.04 17.08
N VAL A 2 3.89 -11.43 15.82
CA VAL A 2 3.69 -10.54 14.66
C VAL A 2 2.28 -10.74 14.14
N SER A 3 1.53 -9.64 14.02
CA SER A 3 0.13 -9.68 13.62
C SER A 3 0.00 -9.58 12.10
N SER A 4 -0.85 -10.42 11.51
CA SER A 4 -1.26 -10.36 10.11
C SER A 4 -2.73 -10.74 10.00
N TYR A 5 -3.43 -10.15 9.03
CA TYR A 5 -4.83 -10.45 8.72
C TYR A 5 -4.94 -11.19 7.39
N THR A 6 -6.07 -11.85 7.16
CA THR A 6 -6.43 -12.39 5.84
C THR A 6 -7.93 -12.22 5.63
N PRO A 7 -8.39 -11.82 4.43
CA PRO A 7 -9.81 -11.64 4.17
C PRO A 7 -10.59 -12.96 4.30
N ASN A 8 -10.00 -14.06 3.84
CA ASN A 8 -10.58 -15.40 3.93
C ASN A 8 -9.50 -16.48 3.86
N ILE A 9 -9.91 -17.75 4.00
CA ILE A 9 -8.98 -18.91 3.97
C ILE A 9 -8.39 -19.11 2.56
N ARG A 10 -9.16 -18.81 1.50
CA ARG A 10 -8.70 -19.01 0.12
C ARG A 10 -7.55 -18.07 -0.23
N THR A 11 -7.63 -16.81 0.16
CA THR A 11 -6.54 -15.83 -0.01
C THR A 11 -5.31 -16.21 0.80
N LEU A 12 -5.49 -16.72 2.03
CA LEU A 12 -4.37 -17.23 2.84
C LEU A 12 -3.66 -18.41 2.18
N LEU A 13 -4.41 -19.38 1.66
CA LEU A 13 -3.85 -20.54 0.96
C LEU A 13 -3.13 -20.11 -0.32
N TYR A 14 -3.65 -19.10 -1.03
CA TYR A 14 -3.01 -18.53 -2.20
C TYR A 14 -1.69 -17.83 -1.85
N ALA A 15 -1.70 -16.95 -0.83
CA ALA A 15 -0.53 -16.20 -0.39
C ALA A 15 0.63 -17.13 0.05
N ARG A 16 0.29 -18.26 0.70
CA ARG A 16 1.24 -19.30 1.13
C ARG A 16 1.79 -20.20 0.02
N ARG A 17 1.27 -20.11 -1.22
CA ARG A 17 1.87 -20.88 -2.32
C ARG A 17 3.31 -20.41 -2.52
N PRO A 18 4.25 -21.28 -2.91
CA PRO A 18 5.59 -20.83 -3.30
C PRO A 18 5.51 -19.69 -4.30
N GLY A 19 6.21 -18.59 -4.02
CA GLY A 19 6.45 -17.48 -4.95
C GLY A 19 7.15 -17.98 -6.20
N GLY A 20 6.94 -17.31 -7.33
CA GLY A 20 7.87 -17.48 -8.44
C GLY A 20 9.25 -17.08 -7.95
N SER A 21 10.17 -18.03 -7.86
CA SER A 21 11.55 -17.76 -7.47
C SER A 21 12.19 -16.83 -8.50
N GLY A 22 12.69 -15.65 -8.08
CA GLY A 22 13.88 -15.11 -8.73
C GLY A 22 13.93 -13.62 -9.08
N THR A 23 12.94 -12.77 -8.79
CA THR A 23 13.16 -11.32 -8.90
C THR A 23 13.73 -10.80 -7.59
N ALA A 24 14.91 -10.17 -7.63
CA ALA A 24 15.45 -9.48 -6.46
C ALA A 24 14.41 -8.47 -5.93
N ALA A 25 14.28 -8.37 -4.61
CA ALA A 25 13.31 -7.53 -3.94
C ALA A 25 13.29 -6.11 -4.56
N GLY A 26 12.12 -5.67 -5.02
CA GLY A 26 11.94 -4.32 -5.58
C GLY A 26 12.56 -4.04 -6.97
N SER A 27 13.09 -5.04 -7.68
CA SER A 27 13.65 -4.87 -9.04
C SER A 27 12.66 -4.35 -10.08
N ARG A 28 11.36 -4.53 -9.83
CA ARG A 28 10.26 -4.14 -10.73
C ARG A 28 9.09 -3.62 -9.89
N MET A 29 9.24 -2.40 -9.39
CA MET A 29 8.22 -1.72 -8.60
C MET A 29 7.54 -0.62 -9.41
N ALA A 30 6.24 -0.43 -9.22
CA ALA A 30 5.56 0.82 -9.58
C ALA A 30 5.25 1.64 -8.33
N VAL A 31 5.48 2.94 -8.39
CA VAL A 31 5.11 3.90 -7.36
C VAL A 31 4.11 4.87 -7.97
N VAL A 32 2.89 4.86 -7.46
CA VAL A 32 1.84 5.82 -7.82
C VAL A 32 1.89 6.95 -6.79
N ALA A 33 2.36 8.12 -7.21
CA ALA A 33 2.62 9.28 -6.37
C ALA A 33 1.72 10.46 -6.79
N MET A 34 0.71 10.75 -5.98
CA MET A 34 -0.27 11.82 -6.21
C MET A 34 -0.16 12.92 -5.14
N PRO A 35 0.85 13.81 -5.21
CA PRO A 35 0.97 14.91 -4.25
C PRO A 35 -0.14 15.95 -4.43
N ASN A 36 -0.58 16.18 -5.67
CA ASN A 36 -1.68 17.08 -6.00
C ASN A 36 -2.78 16.28 -6.70
N THR A 37 -3.98 16.29 -6.13
CA THR A 37 -5.18 15.68 -6.71
C THR A 37 -6.25 16.76 -6.82
N PRO A 38 -6.90 16.94 -8.00
CA PRO A 38 -7.93 17.96 -8.16
C PRO A 38 -9.06 17.83 -7.11
N GLY A 39 -9.34 18.92 -6.39
CA GLY A 39 -10.40 18.96 -5.38
C GLY A 39 -9.99 18.47 -3.98
N GLU A 40 -8.77 17.98 -3.80
CA GLU A 40 -8.28 17.47 -2.51
C GLU A 40 -7.14 18.32 -1.95
N GLN A 41 -6.85 18.15 -0.66
CA GLN A 41 -5.69 18.78 -0.02
C GLN A 41 -4.39 18.18 -0.61
N ARG A 42 -3.36 19.01 -0.76
CA ARG A 42 -2.02 18.53 -1.12
C ARG A 42 -1.45 17.59 -0.06
N LEU A 43 -0.81 16.51 -0.50
CA LEU A 43 -0.02 15.60 0.34
C LEU A 43 1.46 15.95 0.18
N ASP A 44 2.04 16.59 1.19
CA ASP A 44 3.41 17.13 1.13
C ASP A 44 4.47 16.04 1.21
N GLY A 45 4.15 14.91 1.86
CA GLY A 45 5.08 13.77 2.03
C GLY A 45 5.27 12.90 0.79
N VAL A 46 4.35 12.94 -0.17
CA VAL A 46 4.30 11.98 -1.30
C VAL A 46 5.53 12.05 -2.19
N GLU A 47 6.02 13.25 -2.50
CA GLU A 47 7.20 13.45 -3.34
C GLU A 47 8.46 12.92 -2.65
N GLN A 48 8.58 13.13 -1.34
CA GLN A 48 9.70 12.64 -0.53
C GLN A 48 9.66 11.11 -0.41
N GLU A 49 8.48 10.53 -0.20
CA GLU A 49 8.26 9.09 -0.13
C GLU A 49 8.65 8.41 -1.45
N ALA A 50 8.19 8.94 -2.59
CA ALA A 50 8.54 8.40 -3.91
C ALA A 50 10.04 8.50 -4.22
N ALA A 51 10.68 9.62 -3.86
CA ALA A 51 12.12 9.80 -4.05
C ALA A 51 12.94 8.80 -3.23
N MET A 52 12.58 8.59 -1.96
CA MET A 52 13.22 7.62 -1.07
C MET A 52 13.15 6.19 -1.64
N ILE A 53 11.99 5.78 -2.15
CA ILE A 53 11.81 4.44 -2.73
C ILE A 53 12.66 4.28 -4.00
N ARG A 54 12.65 5.27 -4.88
CA ARG A 54 13.45 5.27 -6.11
C ARG A 54 14.95 5.18 -5.82
N ASP A 55 15.43 5.92 -4.83
CA ASP A 55 16.85 5.96 -4.49
C ASP A 55 17.32 4.64 -3.86
N ARG A 56 16.43 3.92 -3.17
CA ARG A 56 16.69 2.60 -2.58
C ARG A 56 16.76 1.48 -3.63
N PHE A 57 15.80 1.40 -4.54
CA PHE A 57 15.69 0.30 -5.53
C PHE A 57 16.23 0.67 -6.92
N ARG A 58 17.32 1.46 -6.96
CA ARG A 58 18.02 2.02 -8.13
C ARG A 58 17.72 1.33 -9.49
N GLY A 59 16.85 1.93 -10.30
CA GLY A 59 16.53 1.51 -11.68
C GLY A 59 15.39 0.51 -11.81
N GLY A 60 14.91 -0.08 -10.71
CA GLY A 60 13.77 -1.01 -10.70
C GLY A 60 12.40 -0.35 -10.51
N VAL A 61 12.37 0.97 -10.28
CA VAL A 61 11.17 1.72 -9.90
C VAL A 61 10.66 2.57 -11.06
N GLU A 62 9.42 2.33 -11.45
CA GLU A 62 8.64 3.22 -12.31
C GLU A 62 7.78 4.11 -11.44
N VAL A 63 7.93 5.43 -11.57
CA VAL A 63 7.13 6.40 -10.83
C VAL A 63 6.06 6.97 -11.75
N LEU A 64 4.80 6.71 -11.44
CA LEU A 64 3.64 7.32 -12.06
C LEU A 64 3.19 8.49 -11.17
N SER A 65 3.29 9.71 -11.66
CA SER A 65 2.94 10.92 -10.91
C SER A 65 2.31 12.00 -11.78
N GLY A 66 1.40 12.79 -11.17
CA GLY A 66 0.70 13.86 -11.86
C GLY A 66 0.04 13.34 -13.15
N PRO A 67 0.26 13.97 -14.31
CA PRO A 67 -0.38 13.56 -15.57
C PRO A 67 -0.11 12.13 -16.05
N THR A 68 0.89 11.44 -15.48
CA THR A 68 1.21 10.05 -15.86
C THR A 68 0.52 9.01 -14.98
N ALA A 69 -0.01 9.42 -13.82
CA ALA A 69 -0.75 8.54 -12.91
C ALA A 69 -2.22 8.42 -13.33
N THR A 70 -2.45 8.08 -14.60
CA THR A 70 -3.80 7.84 -15.13
C THR A 70 -4.31 6.46 -14.75
N HIS A 71 -5.63 6.26 -14.76
CA HIS A 71 -6.24 4.95 -14.53
C HIS A 71 -5.59 3.85 -15.37
N ASP A 72 -5.48 4.06 -16.68
CA ASP A 72 -4.94 3.06 -17.60
C ASP A 72 -3.46 2.77 -17.35
N SER A 73 -2.66 3.80 -17.06
CA SER A 73 -1.23 3.64 -16.75
C SER A 73 -1.04 2.85 -15.45
N VAL A 74 -1.86 3.13 -14.44
CA VAL A 74 -1.83 2.42 -13.16
C VAL A 74 -2.27 0.96 -13.33
N VAL A 75 -3.35 0.68 -14.07
CA VAL A 75 -3.78 -0.70 -14.35
C VAL A 75 -2.71 -1.47 -15.14
N ALA A 76 -2.06 -0.83 -16.12
CA ALA A 76 -0.96 -1.44 -16.86
C ALA A 76 0.24 -1.76 -15.95
N ALA A 77 0.58 -0.86 -15.02
CA ALA A 77 1.61 -1.09 -14.03
C ALA A 77 1.26 -2.26 -13.09
N LEU A 78 0.03 -2.32 -12.56
CA LEU A 78 -0.44 -3.42 -11.70
C LEU A 78 -0.32 -4.80 -12.38
N ARG A 79 -0.53 -4.86 -13.70
CA ARG A 79 -0.41 -6.11 -14.48
C ARG A 79 1.02 -6.55 -14.76
N SER A 80 1.99 -5.63 -14.68
CA SER A 80 3.36 -5.87 -15.13
C SER A 80 4.40 -5.74 -14.02
N ARG A 81 4.03 -5.24 -12.84
CA ARG A 81 4.94 -4.99 -11.72
C ARG A 81 4.54 -5.87 -10.53
N PRO A 82 5.43 -6.74 -10.03
CA PRO A 82 5.13 -7.57 -8.86
C PRO A 82 4.97 -6.74 -7.58
N TRP A 83 5.58 -5.55 -7.51
CA TRP A 83 5.53 -4.67 -6.36
C TRP A 83 4.87 -3.35 -6.72
N VAL A 84 3.97 -2.87 -5.87
CA VAL A 84 3.34 -1.56 -6.03
C VAL A 84 3.35 -0.76 -4.72
N HIS A 85 3.51 0.55 -4.85
CA HIS A 85 3.37 1.51 -3.78
C HIS A 85 2.35 2.58 -4.21
N PHE A 86 1.35 2.85 -3.37
CA PHE A 86 0.43 3.95 -3.56
C PHE A 86 0.64 5.01 -2.49
N ALA A 87 1.00 6.21 -2.92
CA ALA A 87 1.10 7.42 -2.09
C ALA A 87 0.11 8.44 -2.68
N CYS A 88 -1.16 8.30 -2.32
CA CYS A 88 -2.27 9.06 -2.88
C CYS A 88 -3.44 9.12 -1.89
N HIS A 89 -4.46 9.91 -2.20
CA HIS A 89 -5.70 9.88 -1.43
C HIS A 89 -6.48 8.58 -1.68
N GLY A 90 -7.02 8.02 -0.61
CA GLY A 90 -8.05 7.01 -0.63
C GLY A 90 -9.39 7.62 -0.26
N VAL A 91 -10.48 7.12 -0.81
CA VAL A 91 -11.84 7.54 -0.48
C VAL A 91 -12.63 6.31 -0.10
N SER A 92 -13.25 6.36 1.07
CA SER A 92 -14.07 5.27 1.53
C SER A 92 -15.55 5.51 1.29
N ASN A 93 -16.28 4.44 1.01
CA ASN A 93 -17.73 4.46 0.96
C ASN A 93 -18.32 3.33 1.82
N PRO A 94 -18.69 3.59 3.08
CA PRO A 94 -19.17 2.55 4.00
C PRO A 94 -20.52 1.95 3.59
N THR A 95 -21.34 2.68 2.82
CA THR A 95 -22.64 2.18 2.36
C THR A 95 -22.52 1.35 1.08
N ALA A 96 -21.44 1.53 0.32
CA ALA A 96 -21.11 0.70 -0.84
C ALA A 96 -19.59 0.46 -0.90
N PRO A 97 -19.05 -0.46 -0.07
CA PRO A 97 -17.61 -0.66 0.09
C PRO A 97 -16.86 -0.94 -1.22
N SER A 98 -17.51 -1.61 -2.18
CA SER A 98 -16.96 -1.88 -3.52
C SER A 98 -16.65 -0.63 -4.34
N THR A 99 -17.23 0.51 -3.98
CA THR A 99 -16.99 1.82 -4.63
C THR A 99 -15.96 2.68 -3.91
N SER A 100 -15.42 2.21 -2.77
CA SER A 100 -14.23 2.81 -2.17
C SER A 100 -13.08 2.75 -3.18
N HIS A 101 -12.21 3.75 -3.21
CA HIS A 101 -11.27 3.92 -4.31
C HIS A 101 -10.01 4.70 -3.93
N LEU A 102 -8.99 4.56 -4.77
CA LEU A 102 -7.81 5.42 -4.78
C LEU A 102 -7.99 6.50 -5.84
N LEU A 103 -7.67 7.75 -5.50
CA LEU A 103 -7.74 8.86 -6.44
C LEU A 103 -6.49 8.93 -7.31
N LEU A 104 -6.71 8.94 -8.62
CA LEU A 104 -5.68 9.04 -9.65
C LEU A 104 -5.78 10.40 -10.36
N HIS A 105 -4.99 10.60 -11.41
CA HIS A 105 -4.95 11.88 -12.12
C HIS A 105 -6.25 12.23 -12.84
N ASP A 106 -6.80 11.26 -13.58
CA ASP A 106 -7.93 11.44 -14.48
C ASP A 106 -9.21 10.72 -14.03
N ASP A 107 -9.07 9.73 -13.15
CA ASP A 107 -10.19 8.96 -12.61
C ASP A 107 -9.87 8.36 -11.23
N ARG A 108 -10.66 7.38 -10.81
CA ARG A 108 -10.51 6.61 -9.58
C ARG A 108 -10.20 5.16 -9.91
N LEU A 109 -9.49 4.48 -9.00
CA LEU A 109 -9.31 3.03 -9.03
C LEU A 109 -10.10 2.41 -7.88
N THR A 110 -11.26 1.80 -8.18
CA THR A 110 -12.17 1.28 -7.14
C THR A 110 -11.74 -0.09 -6.62
N VAL A 111 -12.24 -0.45 -5.43
CA VAL A 111 -12.14 -1.80 -4.86
C VAL A 111 -12.65 -2.85 -5.84
N ALA A 112 -13.76 -2.59 -6.54
CA ALA A 112 -14.30 -3.48 -7.56
C ALA A 112 -13.34 -3.65 -8.75
N ASP A 113 -12.75 -2.56 -9.24
CA ASP A 113 -11.78 -2.60 -10.34
C ASP A 113 -10.57 -3.43 -9.95
N ILE A 114 -10.00 -3.18 -8.76
CA ILE A 114 -8.82 -3.89 -8.25
C ILE A 114 -9.13 -5.37 -8.08
N ALA A 115 -10.22 -5.74 -7.41
CA ALA A 115 -10.56 -7.14 -7.14
C ALA A 115 -10.85 -7.94 -8.42
N ALA A 116 -11.22 -7.26 -9.52
CA ALA A 116 -11.40 -7.88 -10.83
C ALA A 116 -10.08 -8.12 -11.58
N LEU A 117 -8.98 -7.45 -11.20
CA LEU A 117 -7.67 -7.69 -11.78
C LEU A 117 -7.18 -9.08 -11.37
N ARG A 118 -6.91 -9.96 -12.34
CA ARG A 118 -6.26 -11.26 -12.07
C ARG A 118 -4.76 -11.11 -12.31
N LEU A 119 -4.01 -10.83 -11.24
CA LEU A 119 -2.59 -10.48 -11.27
C LEU A 119 -1.74 -11.68 -10.85
N GLU A 120 -1.24 -12.43 -11.82
CA GLU A 120 -0.50 -13.68 -11.55
C GLU A 120 0.90 -13.44 -10.97
N THR A 121 1.48 -12.27 -11.24
CA THR A 121 2.85 -11.91 -10.82
C THR A 121 2.88 -10.97 -9.63
N ALA A 122 1.72 -10.59 -9.07
CA ALA A 122 1.65 -9.69 -7.93
C ALA A 122 2.21 -10.34 -6.65
N GLU A 123 3.06 -9.61 -5.93
CA GLU A 123 3.73 -10.09 -4.72
C GLU A 123 3.46 -9.18 -3.53
N PHE A 124 3.70 -7.88 -3.69
CA PHE A 124 3.65 -6.93 -2.59
C PHE A 124 2.99 -5.59 -2.96
N ALA A 125 2.04 -5.14 -2.14
CA ALA A 125 1.46 -3.81 -2.22
C ALA A 125 1.67 -3.03 -0.92
N PHE A 126 2.08 -1.78 -1.02
CA PHE A 126 2.10 -0.83 0.08
C PHE A 126 1.11 0.30 -0.23
N LEU A 127 0.09 0.46 0.60
CA LEU A 127 -0.96 1.46 0.45
C LEU A 127 -0.74 2.56 1.49
N SER A 128 0.14 3.52 1.17
CA SER A 128 0.32 4.80 1.86
C SER A 128 -0.83 5.75 1.46
N ALA A 129 -2.06 5.26 1.58
CA ALA A 129 -3.25 5.97 1.16
C ALA A 129 -4.15 6.24 2.36
N CYS A 130 -4.44 7.51 2.57
CA CYS A 130 -5.30 8.00 3.64
C CYS A 130 -6.75 8.03 3.16
N SER A 131 -7.70 7.44 3.88
CA SER A 131 -9.13 7.66 3.63
C SER A 131 -9.52 9.10 3.97
N THR A 132 -9.83 9.93 2.97
CA THR A 132 -10.21 11.35 3.13
C THR A 132 -11.71 11.59 3.34
N SER A 133 -12.54 10.57 3.21
CA SER A 133 -13.98 10.70 3.49
C SER A 133 -14.24 10.72 5.00
N ARG A 134 -14.93 11.78 5.47
CA ARG A 134 -15.47 12.04 6.84
C ARG A 134 -15.19 10.93 7.88
N PRO A 135 -14.65 11.27 9.07
CA PRO A 135 -14.47 10.30 10.14
C PRO A 135 -15.83 9.74 10.55
N THR A 136 -16.15 8.57 10.00
CA THR A 136 -17.17 7.70 10.56
C THR A 136 -16.43 6.70 11.43
N THR A 137 -17.11 6.13 12.41
CA THR A 137 -16.53 5.09 13.29
C THR A 137 -16.20 3.78 12.56
N ALA A 138 -16.32 3.73 11.22
CA ALA A 138 -16.17 2.54 10.38
C ALA A 138 -14.83 2.45 9.62
N LEU A 139 -13.91 3.41 9.79
CA LEU A 139 -12.64 3.50 9.04
C LEU A 139 -11.78 2.22 9.05
N THR A 140 -11.85 1.42 10.12
CA THR A 140 -11.05 0.17 10.21
C THR A 140 -11.49 -0.89 9.22
N ASP A 141 -12.79 -0.98 8.89
CA ASP A 141 -13.30 -1.99 7.96
C ASP A 141 -12.88 -1.68 6.51
N GLU A 142 -12.66 -0.41 6.20
CA GLU A 142 -12.46 0.07 4.84
C GLU A 142 -11.03 -0.10 4.32
N THR A 143 -10.05 0.13 5.19
CA THR A 143 -8.66 -0.22 4.89
C THR A 143 -8.51 -1.73 4.71
N ILE A 144 -9.29 -2.50 5.46
CA ILE A 144 -9.42 -3.94 5.25
C ILE A 144 -10.03 -4.21 3.87
N HIS A 145 -11.04 -3.47 3.40
CA HIS A 145 -11.63 -3.64 2.07
C HIS A 145 -10.63 -3.37 0.92
N LEU A 146 -9.88 -2.26 0.97
CA LEU A 146 -8.83 -1.99 -0.03
C LEU A 146 -7.73 -3.05 0.01
N ALA A 147 -7.18 -3.35 1.19
CA ALA A 147 -6.14 -4.39 1.31
C ALA A 147 -6.65 -5.77 0.86
N SER A 148 -7.92 -6.09 1.13
CA SER A 148 -8.60 -7.30 0.66
C SER A 148 -8.77 -7.30 -0.86
N ALA A 149 -9.05 -6.16 -1.48
CA ALA A 149 -9.15 -6.05 -2.94
C ALA A 149 -7.80 -6.40 -3.60
N PHE A 150 -6.69 -5.85 -3.09
CA PHE A 150 -5.35 -6.18 -3.57
C PHE A 150 -5.00 -7.67 -3.35
N GLN A 151 -5.39 -8.26 -2.20
CA GLN A 151 -5.27 -9.70 -1.94
C GLN A 151 -6.04 -10.54 -2.97
N LEU A 152 -7.29 -10.18 -3.23
CA LEU A 152 -8.13 -10.86 -4.22
C LEU A 152 -7.59 -10.69 -5.64
N ALA A 153 -6.95 -9.55 -5.92
CA ALA A 153 -6.32 -9.29 -7.20
C ALA A 153 -5.10 -10.19 -7.46
N GLY A 154 -4.42 -10.65 -6.39
CA GLY A 154 -3.26 -11.54 -6.48
C GLY A 154 -2.06 -11.09 -5.66
N TYR A 155 -2.09 -9.93 -5.01
CA TYR A 155 -1.01 -9.53 -4.10
C TYR A 155 -0.98 -10.43 -2.88
N ARG A 156 0.14 -11.11 -2.65
CA ARG A 156 0.29 -12.04 -1.54
C ARG A 156 0.38 -11.33 -0.20
N ARG A 157 0.97 -10.13 -0.21
CA ARG A 157 1.24 -9.33 0.98
C ARG A 157 0.87 -7.88 0.72
N VAL A 158 0.09 -7.32 1.63
CA VAL A 158 -0.38 -5.94 1.55
C VAL A 158 -0.12 -5.25 2.87
N ILE A 159 0.54 -4.10 2.85
CA ILE A 159 0.56 -3.16 3.97
C ILE A 159 -0.41 -2.04 3.63
N ALA A 160 -1.28 -1.67 4.57
CA ALA A 160 -2.24 -0.60 4.38
C ALA A 160 -2.41 0.22 5.66
N THR A 161 -2.90 1.45 5.51
CA THR A 161 -3.04 2.42 6.60
C THR A 161 -4.51 2.62 6.98
N LEU A 162 -4.87 2.31 8.23
CA LEU A 162 -6.22 2.35 8.81
C LEU A 162 -6.83 3.76 8.86
N TRP A 163 -5.99 4.78 9.03
CA TRP A 163 -6.42 6.17 9.14
C TRP A 163 -5.30 7.12 8.69
N PRO A 164 -5.61 8.38 8.35
CA PRO A 164 -4.59 9.35 7.97
C PRO A 164 -3.54 9.55 9.05
N ILE A 165 -2.26 9.48 8.67
CA ILE A 165 -1.12 9.81 9.54
C ILE A 165 -0.50 11.08 9.01
N GLU A 166 0.01 11.95 9.89
CA GLU A 166 0.87 13.06 9.48
C GLU A 166 2.01 12.57 8.56
N ASP A 167 2.10 13.17 7.37
CA ASP A 167 2.96 12.81 6.24
C ASP A 167 4.40 12.39 6.62
N ARG A 168 5.03 13.11 7.56
CA ARG A 168 6.39 12.81 8.01
C ARG A 168 6.53 11.44 8.68
N SER A 169 5.47 10.94 9.32
CA SER A 169 5.49 9.64 9.98
C SER A 169 5.20 8.48 9.01
N SER A 170 4.40 8.72 7.96
CA SER A 170 4.14 7.72 6.92
C SER A 170 5.43 7.36 6.17
N ALA A 171 6.19 8.38 5.76
CA ALA A 171 7.49 8.21 5.10
C ALA A 171 8.51 7.42 5.94
N HIS A 172 8.49 7.55 7.27
CA HIS A 172 9.37 6.76 8.16
C HIS A 172 8.99 5.28 8.22
N ILE A 173 7.69 4.95 8.20
CA ILE A 173 7.25 3.55 8.20
C ILE A 173 7.61 2.91 6.87
N SER A 174 7.30 3.57 5.73
CA SER A 174 7.64 3.03 4.42
C SER A 174 9.15 2.88 4.24
N ASP A 175 9.96 3.87 4.64
CA ASP A 175 11.42 3.78 4.60
C ASP A 175 11.95 2.60 5.41
N ALA A 176 11.47 2.43 6.65
CA ALA A 176 11.88 1.32 7.49
C ALA A 176 11.48 -0.03 6.88
N VAL A 177 10.23 -0.17 6.42
CA VAL A 177 9.72 -1.39 5.79
C VAL A 177 10.54 -1.73 4.55
N TYR A 178 10.74 -0.79 3.62
CA TYR A 178 11.52 -1.03 2.43
C TYR A 178 12.99 -1.32 2.72
N GLY A 179 13.56 -0.74 3.79
CA GLY A 179 14.88 -1.10 4.29
C GLY A 179 14.98 -2.58 4.65
N PHE A 180 14.03 -3.12 5.42
CA PHE A 180 13.98 -4.54 5.74
C PHE A 180 13.73 -5.42 4.51
N LEU A 181 12.85 -4.98 3.61
CA LEU A 181 12.49 -5.75 2.42
C LEU A 181 13.62 -5.83 1.39
N ALA A 182 14.49 -4.81 1.32
CA ALA A 182 15.67 -4.85 0.47
C ALA A 182 16.62 -5.99 0.85
N ASP A 183 16.72 -6.31 2.15
CA ASP A 183 17.61 -7.35 2.68
C ASP A 183 16.93 -8.73 2.78
N GLY A 184 15.64 -8.77 3.13
CA GLY A 184 14.91 -9.99 3.49
C GLY A 184 13.89 -10.48 2.45
N GLY A 185 13.63 -9.71 1.38
CA GLY A 185 12.57 -10.01 0.42
C GLY A 185 11.16 -9.91 1.02
N THR A 186 10.14 -10.23 0.21
CA THR A 186 8.73 -10.07 0.62
C THR A 186 8.30 -10.97 1.77
N ASP A 187 8.99 -12.07 2.04
CA ASP A 187 8.59 -13.00 3.12
C ASP A 187 8.72 -12.33 4.50
N ALA A 188 9.58 -11.32 4.61
CA ALA A 188 9.78 -10.54 5.83
C ALA A 188 8.78 -9.39 6.01
N THR A 189 7.78 -9.20 5.14
CA THR A 189 6.91 -8.00 5.18
C THR A 189 6.22 -7.79 6.52
N ALA A 190 5.68 -8.85 7.13
CA ALA A 190 5.00 -8.73 8.42
C ALA A 190 5.99 -8.37 9.56
N ASP A 191 7.18 -8.98 9.54
CA ASP A 191 8.25 -8.69 10.50
C ASP A 191 8.80 -7.28 10.33
N ALA A 192 8.98 -6.85 9.07
CA ALA A 192 9.42 -5.51 8.69
C ALA A 192 8.46 -4.44 9.24
N LEU A 193 7.14 -4.62 9.01
CA LEU A 193 6.14 -3.71 9.56
C LEU A 193 6.15 -3.72 11.09
N HIS A 194 6.22 -4.91 11.70
CA HIS A 194 6.26 -5.03 13.16
C HIS A 194 7.47 -4.30 13.76
N ALA A 195 8.65 -4.45 13.17
CA ALA A 195 9.87 -3.77 13.59
C ALA A 195 9.75 -2.25 13.43
N ALA A 196 9.24 -1.77 12.28
CA ALA A 196 9.00 -0.35 12.02
C ALA A 196 8.04 0.27 13.04
N VAL A 197 6.89 -0.37 13.28
CA VAL A 197 5.89 0.06 14.27
C VAL A 197 6.47 0.07 15.69
N ARG A 198 7.25 -0.95 16.07
CA ARG A 198 7.89 -0.97 17.40
C ARG A 198 8.89 0.16 17.59
N ARG A 199 9.69 0.47 16.57
CA ARG A 199 10.63 1.60 16.59
C ARG A 199 9.89 2.93 16.75
N LEU A 200 8.81 3.13 16.00
CA LEU A 200 8.01 4.35 16.08
C LEU A 200 7.27 4.49 17.41
N ARG A 201 6.76 3.38 17.95
CA ARG A 201 6.17 3.32 19.30
C ARG A 201 7.19 3.65 20.40
N ALA A 202 8.44 3.19 20.27
CA ALA A 202 9.49 3.52 21.24
C ALA A 202 9.83 5.02 21.22
N ALA A 203 9.81 5.66 20.04
CA ALA A 203 10.03 7.10 19.89
C ALA A 203 8.81 7.94 20.33
N HIS A 204 7.59 7.43 20.15
CA HIS A 204 6.34 8.14 20.41
C HIS A 204 5.33 7.30 21.22
N PRO A 205 5.67 6.87 22.45
CA PRO A 205 4.86 5.90 23.20
C PRO A 205 3.44 6.40 23.51
N ALA A 206 3.27 7.71 23.71
CA ALA A 206 1.99 8.33 24.03
C ALA A 206 1.12 8.69 22.80
N LYS A 207 1.56 8.38 21.57
CA LYS A 207 0.82 8.74 20.33
C LYS A 207 0.47 7.51 19.46
N PRO A 208 -0.47 6.66 19.88
CA PRO A 208 -0.90 5.49 19.09
C PRO A 208 -1.37 5.82 17.67
N SER A 209 -1.96 7.00 17.46
CA SER A 209 -2.37 7.46 16.14
C SER A 209 -1.24 7.48 15.11
N ILE A 210 0.02 7.57 15.55
CA ILE A 210 1.20 7.62 14.68
C ILE A 210 1.73 6.22 14.35
N TRP A 211 1.71 5.28 15.31
CA TRP A 211 2.35 3.97 15.14
C TRP A 211 1.38 2.80 14.99
N ALA A 212 0.10 2.94 15.30
CA ALA A 212 -0.88 1.86 15.24
C ALA A 212 -1.68 1.83 13.93
N ALA A 213 -1.45 2.77 13.02
CA ALA A 213 -2.29 2.92 11.84
C ALA A 213 -2.02 1.88 10.77
N HIS A 214 -0.85 1.24 10.73
CA HIS A 214 -0.50 0.31 9.66
C HIS A 214 -0.87 -1.12 10.02
N ILE A 215 -1.48 -1.82 9.07
CA ILE A 215 -1.78 -3.26 9.16
C ILE A 215 -1.08 -4.03 8.04
N HIS A 216 -0.83 -5.30 8.30
CA HIS A 216 -0.38 -6.26 7.30
C HIS A 216 -1.49 -7.26 7.01
N VAL A 217 -1.75 -7.52 5.73
CA VAL A 217 -2.71 -8.51 5.25
C VAL A 217 -2.00 -9.48 4.31
N GLY A 218 -1.98 -10.76 4.67
CA GLY A 218 -1.38 -11.82 3.86
C GLY A 218 -0.44 -12.76 4.59
N ALA A 219 0.29 -13.56 3.81
CA ALA A 219 1.26 -14.54 4.26
C ALA A 219 2.39 -14.68 3.24
#